data_AF-A0A7J4ND26-F1
#
_entry.id   AF-A0A7J4ND26-F1
#
_cell.length_a   1.000
_cell.length_b   1.000
_cell.length_c   1.000
_cell.angle_alpha   90.00
_cell.angle_beta   90.00
_cell.angle_gamma   90.00
#
_symmetry.space_group_name_H-M   'P 1'
#
loop_
_entity.id
_entity.type
_entity.pdbx_description
1 polymer ?
#
loop_
_entity_poly.entity_id
_entity_poly.type
_entity_poly.pdbx_seq_one_letter_code
_entity_poly.pdbx_strand_id
1 'polypeptide(L)'
;MSLTSRQDTPESLGIELLRDIRTVWPIGEPTVAAAELVKLLRAVEEMRWAEHRGNGLTARSLLQFLRQFGIHSHNKEGANVYAHADLADDALNGSNLRIVYQSISWQPRSRSKLDHATLRKQFRRL
;
A
#
# COMPACT_ATOMS: atom_id res chain seq x y z
N MET A 1 -9.79 33.31 -10.45
CA MET A 1 -9.84 31.83 -10.43
C MET A 1 -8.44 31.35 -10.13
N SER A 2 -8.19 30.76 -8.95
CA SER A 2 -6.87 30.23 -8.58
C SER A 2 -7.04 28.73 -8.40
N LEU A 3 -6.49 27.96 -9.33
CA LEU A 3 -6.46 26.51 -9.27
C LEU A 3 -5.66 26.13 -8.03
N THR A 4 -6.29 25.38 -7.14
CA THR A 4 -5.77 24.90 -5.87
C THR A 4 -4.37 24.33 -6.05
N SER A 5 -3.38 25.01 -5.48
CA SER A 5 -2.03 24.48 -5.26
C SER A 5 -2.19 23.14 -4.57
N ARG A 6 -1.96 22.05 -5.32
CA ARG A 6 -2.01 20.68 -4.81
C ARG A 6 -0.93 20.61 -3.73
N GLN A 7 -1.32 20.74 -2.47
CA GLN A 7 -0.34 20.82 -1.40
C GLN A 7 0.47 19.52 -1.39
N ASP A 8 1.75 19.60 -1.78
CA ASP A 8 2.75 18.53 -1.67
C ASP A 8 3.07 18.24 -0.20
N THR A 9 2.04 17.95 0.60
CA THR A 9 2.21 17.48 1.97
C THR A 9 2.80 16.06 1.92
N PRO A 10 3.57 15.65 2.95
CA PRO A 10 4.07 14.28 3.07
C PRO A 10 2.97 13.22 3.01
N GLU A 11 1.76 13.57 3.47
CA GLU A 11 0.57 12.72 3.38
C GLU A 11 0.12 12.54 1.93
N SER A 12 -0.05 13.63 1.16
CA SER A 12 -0.41 13.58 -0.26
C SER A 12 0.59 12.78 -1.08
N LEU A 13 1.89 12.97 -0.81
CA LEU A 13 2.97 12.20 -1.46
C LEU A 13 2.91 10.72 -1.12
N GLY A 14 2.63 10.37 0.13
CA GLY A 14 2.50 8.98 0.54
C GLY A 14 1.29 8.29 -0.09
N ILE A 15 0.16 8.98 -0.22
CA ILE A 15 -1.04 8.45 -0.88
C ILE A 15 -0.77 8.21 -2.37
N GLU A 16 -0.10 9.16 -3.04
CA GLU A 16 0.35 9.00 -4.43
C GLU A 16 1.26 7.77 -4.56
N LEU A 17 2.25 7.63 -3.68
CA LEU A 17 3.14 6.47 -3.65
C LEU A 17 2.40 5.15 -3.48
N LEU A 18 1.42 5.07 -2.58
CA LEU A 18 0.62 3.87 -2.39
C LEU A 18 -0.18 3.49 -3.64
N ARG A 19 -0.72 4.47 -4.35
CA ARG A 19 -1.44 4.25 -5.60
C ARG A 19 -0.49 3.70 -6.68
N ASP A 20 0.69 4.29 -6.78
CA ASP A 20 1.69 3.91 -7.77
C ASP A 20 2.26 2.52 -7.48
N ILE A 21 2.55 2.22 -6.21
CA ILE A 21 2.96 0.87 -5.76
C ILE A 21 1.94 -0.18 -6.20
N ARG A 22 0.63 0.08 -6.00
CA ARG A 22 -0.43 -0.83 -6.42
C ARG A 22 -0.49 -1.01 -7.95
N THR A 23 -0.07 0.01 -8.70
CA THR A 23 -0.08 0.00 -10.17
C THR A 23 1.09 -0.77 -10.74
N VAL A 24 2.28 -0.63 -10.15
CA VAL A 24 3.50 -1.33 -10.60
C VAL A 24 3.70 -2.69 -9.96
N TRP A 25 2.81 -3.10 -9.05
CA TRP A 25 2.93 -4.38 -8.37
C TRP A 25 2.88 -5.54 -9.38
N PRO A 26 3.86 -6.47 -9.37
CA PRO A 26 3.87 -7.59 -10.29
C PRO A 26 2.63 -8.49 -10.13
N ILE A 27 1.99 -8.80 -11.25
CA ILE A 27 0.74 -9.56 -11.26
C ILE A 27 1.01 -10.98 -10.74
N GLY A 28 0.24 -11.40 -9.72
CA GLY A 28 0.35 -12.74 -9.14
C GLY A 28 1.39 -12.89 -8.04
N GLU A 29 2.21 -11.85 -7.79
CA GLU A 29 3.22 -11.90 -6.73
C GLU A 29 2.63 -11.48 -5.37
N PRO A 30 2.69 -12.35 -4.34
CA PRO A 30 2.19 -12.00 -3.00
C PRO A 30 3.13 -11.05 -2.26
N THR A 31 4.43 -11.04 -2.61
CA THR A 31 5.47 -10.25 -1.93
C THR A 31 6.46 -9.70 -2.94
N VAL A 32 6.95 -8.48 -2.72
CA VAL A 32 7.98 -7.84 -3.56
C VAL A 32 9.09 -7.28 -2.69
N ALA A 33 10.34 -7.52 -3.09
CA ALA A 33 11.50 -6.95 -2.40
C ALA A 33 11.51 -5.42 -2.52
N ALA A 34 11.88 -4.72 -1.44
CA ALA A 34 11.91 -3.26 -1.40
C ALA A 34 12.80 -2.67 -2.51
N ALA A 35 13.93 -3.32 -2.82
CA ALA A 35 14.82 -2.89 -3.90
C ALA A 35 14.17 -3.01 -5.28
N GLU A 36 13.45 -4.11 -5.53
CA GLU A 36 12.73 -4.32 -6.79
C GLU A 36 11.55 -3.35 -6.93
N LEU A 37 10.81 -3.10 -5.85
CA LEU A 37 9.71 -2.14 -5.87
C LEU A 37 10.20 -0.73 -6.21
N VAL A 38 11.34 -0.30 -5.67
CA VAL A 38 11.97 0.97 -6.04
C VAL A 38 12.36 1.01 -7.51
N LYS A 39 12.94 -0.07 -8.05
CA LYS A 39 13.28 -0.14 -9.48
C LYS A 39 12.03 0.00 -10.35
N LEU A 40 10.97 -0.74 -10.04
CA LEU A 40 9.70 -0.69 -10.77
C LEU A 40 9.09 0.72 -10.76
N LEU A 41 9.04 1.37 -9.61
CA LEU A 41 8.52 2.73 -9.48
C LEU A 41 9.34 3.77 -10.25
N ARG A 42 10.67 3.58 -10.34
CA ARG A 42 11.56 4.49 -11.07
C ARG A 42 11.57 4.21 -12.58
N ALA A 43 11.18 3.03 -13.01
CA ALA A 43 11.16 2.65 -14.42
C ALA A 43 9.96 3.23 -15.18
N VAL A 44 8.92 3.68 -14.47
CA VAL A 44 7.76 4.34 -15.08
C VAL A 44 8.04 5.84 -15.18
N GLU A 45 8.32 6.32 -16.40
CA GLU A 45 8.65 7.74 -16.65
C GLU A 45 7.52 8.69 -16.26
N GLU A 46 6.26 8.26 -16.37
CA GLU A 46 5.07 9.02 -15.94
C GLU A 46 5.04 9.26 -14.43
N MET A 47 5.83 8.52 -13.65
CA MET A 47 5.90 8.66 -12.20
C MET A 47 7.09 9.52 -11.78
N ARG A 48 6.85 10.40 -10.80
CA ARG A 48 7.88 11.30 -10.26
C ARG A 48 8.98 10.63 -9.42
N TRP A 49 8.94 9.30 -9.26
CA TRP A 49 9.82 8.58 -8.34
C TRP A 49 11.26 8.45 -8.85
N ALA A 50 11.49 8.53 -10.16
CA ALA A 50 12.84 8.50 -10.74
C ALA A 50 13.71 9.66 -10.25
N GLU A 51 13.12 10.85 -10.11
CA GLU A 51 13.80 12.10 -9.77
C GLU A 51 13.40 12.67 -8.40
N HIS A 52 12.64 11.89 -7.61
CA HIS A 52 12.13 12.33 -6.31
C HIS A 52 13.26 12.90 -5.43
N ARG A 53 13.13 14.18 -5.04
CA ARG A 53 14.14 14.93 -4.25
C ARG A 53 15.56 14.89 -4.85
N GLY A 54 15.68 14.88 -6.18
CA GLY A 54 16.94 14.97 -6.92
C GLY A 54 17.75 13.68 -7.02
N ASN A 55 17.52 12.71 -6.14
CA ASN A 55 18.25 11.43 -6.12
C ASN A 55 17.37 10.20 -6.44
N GLY A 56 16.09 10.43 -6.68
CA GLY A 56 15.10 9.37 -6.86
C GLY A 56 14.66 8.73 -5.55
N LEU A 57 13.59 7.95 -5.65
CA LEU A 57 13.08 7.17 -4.54
C LEU A 57 14.11 6.09 -4.15
N THR A 58 14.37 5.97 -2.85
CA THR A 58 15.25 4.95 -2.27
C THR A 58 14.46 3.98 -1.40
N ALA A 59 15.01 2.82 -1.09
CA ALA A 59 14.37 1.86 -0.17
C ALA A 59 14.13 2.48 1.22
N ARG A 60 15.02 3.36 1.68
CA ARG A 60 14.88 4.06 2.97
C ARG A 60 13.76 5.10 2.95
N SER A 61 13.59 5.85 1.86
CA SER A 61 12.48 6.81 1.75
C SER A 61 11.15 6.09 1.54
N LEU A 62 11.14 5.00 0.76
CA LEU A 62 9.98 4.12 0.61
C LEU A 62 9.49 3.62 1.98
N LEU A 63 10.39 3.11 2.83
CA LEU A 63 10.03 2.69 4.18
C LEU A 63 9.44 3.83 5.02
N GLN A 64 10.00 5.03 4.95
CA GLN A 64 9.48 6.18 5.71
C GLN A 64 8.06 6.55 5.30
N PHE A 65 7.78 6.58 3.99
CA PHE A 65 6.43 6.81 3.48
C PHE A 65 5.48 5.70 3.91
N LEU A 66 5.87 4.44 3.80
CA LEU A 66 4.98 3.32 4.12
C LEU A 66 4.69 3.20 5.63
N ARG A 67 5.66 3.53 6.49
CA ARG A 67 5.47 3.53 7.95
C ARG A 67 4.39 4.50 8.42
N GLN A 68 4.19 5.62 7.73
CA GLN A 68 3.14 6.58 8.09
C GLN A 68 1.73 5.99 7.92
N PHE A 69 1.61 4.92 7.12
CA PHE A 69 0.37 4.17 6.88
C PHE A 69 0.33 2.84 7.65
N GLY A 70 1.27 2.59 8.57
CA GLY A 70 1.36 1.33 9.31
C GLY A 70 1.89 0.15 8.49
N ILE A 71 2.41 0.39 7.28
CA ILE A 71 2.92 -0.66 6.40
C ILE A 71 4.41 -0.85 6.66
N HIS A 72 4.80 -2.09 6.95
CA HIS A 72 6.15 -2.45 7.33
C HIS A 72 6.72 -3.48 6.36
N SER A 73 8.04 -3.50 6.21
CA SER A 73 8.72 -4.56 5.48
C SER A 73 8.95 -5.76 6.38
N HIS A 74 8.83 -6.96 5.82
CA HIS A 74 9.18 -8.22 6.46
C HIS A 74 10.57 -8.65 6.03
N ASN A 75 11.34 -9.27 6.93
CA ASN A 75 12.61 -9.87 6.55
C ASN A 75 12.36 -11.29 6.02
N LYS A 76 12.70 -11.53 4.75
CA LYS A 76 12.59 -12.85 4.11
C LYS A 76 13.87 -13.13 3.34
N GLU A 77 14.55 -14.23 3.69
CA GLU A 77 15.76 -14.70 3.00
C GLU A 77 16.85 -13.61 2.88
N GLY A 78 16.99 -12.78 3.91
CA GLY A 78 17.98 -11.70 3.94
C GLY A 78 17.57 -10.42 3.18
N ALA A 79 16.38 -10.39 2.59
CA ALA A 79 15.82 -9.21 1.94
C ALA A 79 14.63 -8.63 2.71
N ASN A 80 14.45 -7.31 2.62
CA ASN A 80 13.24 -6.66 3.08
C ASN A 80 12.18 -6.73 1.99
N VAL A 81 11.04 -7.37 2.28
CA VAL A 81 9.93 -7.56 1.34
C VAL A 81 8.67 -6.88 1.87
N TYR A 82 7.85 -6.34 0.99
CA TYR A 82 6.50 -5.90 1.30
C TYR A 82 5.51 -6.95 0.84
N ALA A 83 4.45 -7.19 1.61
CA ALA A 83 3.37 -8.05 1.18
C ALA A 83 2.27 -7.22 0.51
N HIS A 84 1.71 -7.72 -0.58
CA HIS A 84 0.56 -7.08 -1.23
C HIS A 84 -0.64 -6.97 -0.27
N ALA A 85 -0.78 -7.95 0.62
CA ALA A 85 -1.84 -7.96 1.64
C ALA A 85 -1.75 -6.75 2.59
N ASP A 86 -0.54 -6.30 2.95
CA ASP A 86 -0.35 -5.14 3.83
C ASP A 86 -0.80 -3.84 3.17
N LEU A 87 -0.80 -3.80 1.83
CA LEU A 87 -1.33 -2.69 1.04
C LEU A 87 -2.87 -2.73 0.92
N ALA A 88 -3.48 -3.89 1.19
CA ALA A 88 -4.90 -4.17 0.93
C ALA A 88 -5.78 -4.09 2.20
N ASP A 89 -5.26 -4.49 3.37
CA ASP A 89 -6.12 -4.84 4.51
C ASP A 89 -6.42 -3.69 5.50
N ASP A 90 -5.49 -2.82 5.92
CA ASP A 90 -5.77 -1.99 7.13
C ASP A 90 -5.02 -0.65 7.27
N ALA A 91 -4.34 -0.17 6.23
CA ALA A 91 -3.65 1.12 6.25
C ALA A 91 -4.56 2.38 6.36
N LEU A 92 -5.87 2.18 6.58
CA LEU A 92 -6.89 3.23 6.75
C LEU A 92 -7.68 3.12 8.04
N ASN A 93 -7.35 2.15 8.91
CA ASN A 93 -8.01 1.97 10.20
C ASN A 93 -7.29 2.70 11.35
N GLY A 94 -6.18 3.37 11.06
CA GLY A 94 -5.55 4.33 11.95
C GLY A 94 -6.04 5.75 11.66
N SER A 95 -7.26 6.07 12.08
CA SER A 95 -7.73 7.45 12.29
C SER A 95 -7.44 8.43 11.14
N ASN A 96 -8.32 8.46 10.12
CA ASN A 96 -8.82 9.64 9.39
C ASN A 96 -9.06 9.33 7.90
N LEU A 97 -10.23 9.76 7.41
CA LEU A 97 -10.70 9.79 6.01
C LEU A 97 -11.30 8.50 5.40
N ARG A 98 -12.57 8.34 5.78
CA ARG A 98 -13.69 7.78 4.99
C ARG A 98 -13.96 8.61 3.72
N ILE A 99 -12.98 8.80 2.84
CA ILE A 99 -13.18 9.38 1.50
C ILE A 99 -12.23 8.62 0.58
N VAL A 100 -12.74 7.76 -0.30
CA VAL A 100 -12.13 7.18 -1.54
C VAL A 100 -12.65 5.74 -1.78
N TYR A 101 -13.15 5.02 -0.76
CA TYR A 101 -13.55 3.60 -0.88
C TYR A 101 -14.94 3.35 -1.53
N GLN A 102 -15.38 4.19 -2.46
CA GLN A 102 -16.65 3.98 -3.18
C GLN A 102 -16.54 4.01 -4.72
N SER A 103 -15.35 4.12 -5.32
CA SER A 103 -15.26 4.26 -6.79
C SER A 103 -14.44 3.21 -7.55
N ILE A 104 -13.88 2.19 -6.91
CA ILE A 104 -13.22 1.11 -7.64
C ILE A 104 -13.66 -0.22 -7.05
N SER A 105 -14.50 -0.94 -7.81
CA SER A 105 -14.95 -2.29 -7.53
C SER A 105 -13.76 -3.27 -7.57
N TRP A 106 -13.10 -3.44 -6.43
CA TRP A 106 -12.12 -4.50 -6.23
C TRP A 106 -12.74 -5.62 -5.39
N GLN A 107 -12.96 -6.78 -6.01
CA GLN A 107 -13.43 -8.00 -5.36
C GLN A 107 -12.21 -8.79 -4.86
N PRO A 108 -12.10 -9.11 -3.56
CA PRO A 108 -11.04 -9.96 -3.05
C PRO A 108 -11.17 -11.37 -3.65
N ARG A 109 -10.14 -11.82 -4.37
CA ARG A 109 -10.07 -13.19 -4.89
C ARG A 109 -9.81 -14.14 -3.72
N SER A 110 -10.91 -14.65 -3.15
CA SER A 110 -11.03 -15.84 -2.29
C SER A 110 -9.96 -16.04 -1.20
N ARG A 111 -10.27 -15.59 0.02
CA ARG A 111 -9.86 -16.30 1.24
C ARG A 111 -10.94 -17.34 1.55
N SER A 112 -10.60 -18.61 1.35
CA SER A 112 -11.48 -19.75 1.60
C SER A 112 -12.01 -19.78 3.05
N LYS A 113 -13.33 -19.70 3.16
CA LYS A 113 -14.27 -20.28 4.15
C LYS A 113 -13.84 -20.32 5.62
N LEU A 114 -14.34 -19.37 6.39
CA LEU A 114 -14.85 -19.67 7.73
C LEU A 114 -16.38 -19.66 7.65
N ASP A 115 -16.96 -20.85 7.82
CA ASP A 115 -18.41 -21.07 7.79
C ASP A 115 -19.12 -20.19 8.82
N HIS A 116 -20.20 -19.53 8.39
CA HIS A 116 -21.10 -18.74 9.24
C HIS A 116 -21.74 -19.59 10.38
N ALA A 117 -21.71 -20.91 10.25
CA ALA A 117 -22.11 -21.87 11.27
C ALA A 117 -21.17 -21.90 12.50
N THR A 118 -19.89 -21.57 12.32
CA THR A 118 -18.89 -21.56 13.41
C THR A 118 -19.06 -20.34 14.31
N LEU A 119 -19.40 -19.17 13.75
CA LEU A 119 -19.63 -17.94 14.51
C LEU A 119 -20.88 -18.00 15.40
N ARG A 120 -21.90 -18.78 15.02
CA ARG A 120 -23.12 -18.95 15.82
C ARG A 120 -22.95 -19.84 17.06
N LYS A 121 -21.88 -20.64 17.15
CA LYS A 121 -21.58 -21.45 18.35
C LYS A 121 -20.79 -20.71 19.41
N GLN A 122 -20.09 -19.63 19.07
CA GLN A 122 -19.17 -18.96 19.98
C GLN A 122 -19.84 -17.91 20.89
N PHE A 123 -21.07 -17.48 20.57
CA PHE A 123 -21.83 -16.48 21.35
C PHE A 123 -23.12 -17.01 21.97
N ARG A 124 -23.14 -18.28 22.42
CA ARG A 124 -24.23 -18.80 23.27
C ARG A 124 -23.68 -19.65 24.42
N ARG A 125 -22.84 -19.03 25.26
CA ARG A 125 -22.69 -19.34 26.69
C ARG A 125 -22.50 -18.04 27.46
N LEU A 126 -23.59 -17.29 27.57
CA LEU A 126 -23.97 -16.55 28.77
C LEU A 126 -25.31 -17.14 29.22
#